data_AF-B8DVB6-F1
#
_entry.id   AF-B8DVB6-F1
#
_cell.length_a   1.000
_cell.length_b   1.000
_cell.length_c   1.000
_cell.angle_alpha   90.00
_cell.angle_beta   90.00
_cell.angle_gamma   90.00
#
_symmetry.space_group_name_H-M   'P 1'
#
loop_
_entity.id
_entity.type
_entity.pdbx_description
1 polymer ?
#
loop_
_entity_poly.entity_id
_entity_poly.type
_entity_poly.pdbx_seq_one_letter_code
_entity_poly.pdbx_strand_id
1 'polypeptide(L)'
;MSKQLVVYISATGTTRRVAQNLAKAIDADLAEIVPVPPFTAQDIDWTDPTSRASRQHADRAMRPPISASPSADGYDEIFVGYPLWWDTAPREVRTWLESHDFTGKTITTFATSSSAHAAHSASNCTIRHRTPIG
;
A
#
# COMPACT_ATOMS: atom_id res chain seq x y z
N MET A 1 5.78 13.89 21.38
CA MET A 1 5.66 12.48 20.95
C MET A 1 5.17 12.52 19.52
N SER A 2 5.91 11.93 18.59
CA SER A 2 5.50 11.87 17.18
C SER A 2 4.36 10.87 17.03
N LYS A 3 3.27 11.28 16.38
CA LYS A 3 2.15 10.38 16.07
C LYS A 3 2.43 9.64 14.77
N GLN A 4 2.35 8.32 14.81
CA GLN A 4 2.68 7.44 13.71
C GLN A 4 1.41 6.74 13.20
N LEU A 5 1.27 6.65 11.88
CA LEU A 5 0.18 5.95 11.22
C LEU A 5 0.73 4.90 10.25
N VAL A 6 0.24 3.67 10.33
CA VAL A 6 0.47 2.63 9.34
C VAL A 6 -0.79 2.48 8.49
N VAL A 7 -0.71 2.91 7.24
CA VAL A 7 -1.74 2.73 6.22
C VAL A 7 -1.34 1.60 5.30
N TYR A 8 -2.27 0.71 4.94
CA TYR A 8 -1.96 -0.37 4.01
C TYR A 8 -3.13 -0.73 3.11
N ILE A 9 -2.82 -1.35 1.96
CA ILE A 9 -3.77 -2.04 1.10
C ILE A 9 -3.39 -3.52 1.04
N SER A 10 -4.37 -4.43 1.06
CA SER A 10 -4.10 -5.86 0.93
C SER A 10 -5.19 -6.58 0.15
N ALA A 11 -4.79 -7.32 -0.90
CA ALA A 11 -5.71 -8.15 -1.68
C ALA A 11 -5.90 -9.55 -1.06
N THR A 12 -4.82 -10.15 -0.54
CA THR A 12 -4.80 -11.54 -0.03
C THR A 12 -4.47 -11.64 1.46
N GLY A 13 -4.31 -10.52 2.15
CA GLY A 13 -4.02 -10.48 3.59
C GLY A 13 -2.54 -10.52 3.99
N THR A 14 -1.61 -10.76 3.06
CA THR A 14 -0.16 -10.77 3.35
C THR A 14 0.32 -9.42 3.87
N THR A 15 0.00 -8.35 3.14
CA THR A 15 0.36 -6.97 3.51
C THR A 15 -0.32 -6.56 4.81
N ARG A 16 -1.58 -6.97 5.04
CA ARG A 16 -2.30 -6.75 6.31
C ARG A 16 -1.50 -7.28 7.51
N ARG A 17 -1.00 -8.51 7.43
CA ARG A 17 -0.24 -9.12 8.52
C ARG A 17 1.07 -8.38 8.80
N VAL A 18 1.77 -7.93 7.75
CA VAL A 18 3.00 -7.14 7.90
C VAL A 18 2.69 -5.76 8.51
N ALA A 19 1.63 -5.10 8.04
CA ALA A 19 1.20 -3.80 8.57
C ALA A 19 0.80 -3.88 10.05
N GLN A 20 0.07 -4.93 10.44
CA GLN A 20 -0.30 -5.19 11.84
C GLN A 20 0.93 -5.42 12.73
N ASN A 21 1.93 -6.16 12.24
CA ASN A 21 3.16 -6.39 12.98
C ASN A 21 3.99 -5.12 13.12
N LEU A 22 4.08 -4.31 12.04
CA LEU A 22 4.77 -3.04 12.06
C LEU A 22 4.12 -2.07 13.06
N ALA A 23 2.80 -1.87 12.96
CA ALA A 23 2.05 -0.97 13.84
C ALA A 23 2.23 -1.33 15.31
N LYS A 24 2.21 -2.62 15.66
CA LYS A 24 2.48 -3.10 17.01
C LYS A 24 3.92 -2.85 17.47
N ALA A 25 4.90 -2.96 16.57
CA ALA A 25 6.30 -2.82 16.91
C ALA A 25 6.71 -1.35 17.18
N ILE A 26 6.05 -0.41 16.52
CA ILE A 26 6.36 1.03 16.61
C ILE A 26 5.32 1.82 17.43
N ASP A 27 4.32 1.12 17.99
CA ASP A 27 3.17 1.71 18.71
C ASP A 27 2.45 2.79 17.88
N ALA A 28 2.05 2.41 16.66
CA ALA A 28 1.36 3.28 15.70
C ALA A 28 -0.11 2.88 15.49
N ASP A 29 -0.90 3.85 15.06
CA ASP A 29 -2.27 3.61 14.60
C ASP A 29 -2.25 2.81 13.29
N LEU A 30 -3.27 1.99 13.06
CA LEU A 30 -3.36 1.12 11.88
C LEU A 30 -4.65 1.39 11.12
N ALA A 31 -4.55 1.63 9.82
CA ALA A 31 -5.70 1.82 8.95
C ALA A 31 -5.54 1.12 7.58
N GLU A 32 -6.66 0.70 7.01
CA GLU A 32 -6.70 0.00 5.72
C GLU A 32 -7.29 0.89 4.61
N ILE A 33 -6.62 0.95 3.47
CA ILE A 33 -7.16 1.48 2.21
C ILE A 33 -7.96 0.35 1.57
N VAL A 34 -9.28 0.56 1.45
CA VAL A 34 -10.20 -0.43 0.90
C VAL A 34 -10.63 -0.02 -0.51
N PRO A 35 -10.29 -0.80 -1.56
CA PRO A 35 -10.75 -0.56 -2.92
C PRO A 35 -12.26 -0.74 -3.07
N VAL A 36 -12.87 0.01 -3.99
CA VAL A 36 -14.26 -0.20 -4.40
C VAL A 36 -14.32 -0.48 -5.91
N PRO A 37 -14.82 -1.63 -6.35
CA PRO A 37 -15.13 -2.81 -5.54
C PRO A 37 -13.86 -3.41 -4.89
N PRO A 38 -13.97 -4.24 -3.84
CA PRO A 38 -12.84 -5.00 -3.30
C PRO A 38 -12.19 -5.86 -4.37
N PHE A 39 -10.89 -6.14 -4.23
CA PHE A 39 -10.19 -7.03 -5.15
C PHE A 39 -10.71 -8.47 -5.04
N THR A 40 -11.01 -9.07 -6.18
CA THR A 40 -11.26 -10.51 -6.30
C THR A 40 -9.99 -11.26 -6.70
N ALA A 41 -10.01 -12.59 -6.60
CA ALA A 41 -8.89 -13.42 -7.08
C ALA A 41 -8.63 -13.24 -8.59
N GLN A 42 -9.69 -13.04 -9.38
CA GLN A 42 -9.60 -12.79 -10.83
C GLN A 42 -9.02 -11.40 -11.13
N ASP A 43 -9.32 -10.40 -10.29
CA ASP A 43 -8.78 -9.05 -10.46
C ASP A 43 -7.26 -8.98 -10.31
N ILE A 44 -6.68 -9.86 -9.49
CA ILE A 44 -5.25 -9.90 -9.18
C ILE A 44 -4.51 -10.99 -9.94
N ASP A 45 -5.17 -11.65 -10.90
CA ASP A 45 -4.52 -12.60 -11.78
C ASP A 45 -3.59 -11.84 -12.74
N TRP A 46 -2.29 -11.99 -12.50
CA TRP A 46 -1.25 -11.36 -13.29
C TRP A 46 -1.00 -12.06 -14.62
N THR A 47 -1.48 -13.29 -14.79
CA THR A 47 -1.39 -14.03 -16.06
C THR A 47 -2.47 -13.63 -17.04
N ASP A 48 -3.57 -13.04 -16.54
CA ASP A 48 -4.65 -12.50 -17.35
C ASP A 48 -4.40 -11.01 -17.67
N PRO A 49 -4.13 -10.64 -18.93
CA PRO A 49 -3.93 -9.25 -19.33
C PRO A 49 -5.22 -8.40 -19.22
N THR A 50 -6.39 -9.03 -19.11
CA THR A 50 -7.68 -8.36 -18.95
C THR A 50 -8.07 -8.13 -17.50
N SER A 51 -7.32 -8.72 -16.55
CA SER A 51 -7.54 -8.53 -15.12
C SER A 51 -7.48 -7.06 -14.74
N ARG A 52 -8.18 -6.70 -13.66
CA ARG A 52 -8.20 -5.32 -13.17
C ARG A 52 -6.79 -4.84 -12.83
N ALA A 53 -5.97 -5.66 -12.18
CA ALA A 53 -4.60 -5.31 -11.84
C ALA A 53 -3.74 -5.07 -13.10
N SER A 54 -3.87 -5.91 -14.14
CA SER A 54 -3.19 -5.73 -15.43
C SER A 54 -3.60 -4.43 -16.13
N ARG A 55 -4.92 -4.14 -16.20
CA ARG A 55 -5.45 -2.91 -16.81
C ARG A 55 -5.02 -1.65 -16.05
N GLN A 56 -5.08 -1.68 -14.72
CA GLN A 56 -4.61 -0.59 -13.87
C GLN A 56 -3.10 -0.38 -13.97
N HIS A 57 -2.31 -1.45 -14.11
CA HIS A 57 -0.87 -1.32 -14.30
C HIS A 57 -0.57 -0.62 -15.64
N ALA A 58 -1.26 -1.02 -16.72
CA ALA A 58 -1.10 -0.43 -18.05
C ALA A 58 -1.49 1.06 -18.09
N ASP A 59 -2.58 1.45 -17.42
CA ASP A 59 -3.01 2.85 -17.33
C ASP A 59 -2.42 3.55 -16.10
N ARG A 60 -1.36 4.34 -16.33
CA ARG A 60 -0.72 5.14 -15.27
C ARG A 60 -1.58 6.29 -14.75
N ALA A 61 -2.51 6.79 -15.55
CA ALA A 61 -3.34 7.94 -15.19
C ALA A 61 -4.55 7.53 -14.34
N MET A 62 -4.91 6.24 -14.31
CA MET A 62 -6.05 5.74 -13.56
C MET A 62 -5.99 6.08 -12.07
N ARG A 63 -7.14 6.48 -11.52
CA ARG A 63 -7.39 6.68 -10.08
C ARG A 63 -8.61 5.87 -9.66
N PRO A 64 -8.43 4.58 -9.32
CA PRO A 64 -9.54 3.76 -8.88
C PRO A 64 -10.12 4.29 -7.57
N PRO A 65 -11.45 4.20 -7.38
CA PRO A 65 -12.10 4.67 -6.16
C PRO A 65 -11.79 3.77 -4.95
N ILE A 66 -11.74 4.40 -3.77
CA ILE A 66 -11.49 3.77 -2.47
C ILE A 66 -12.63 4.14 -1.52
N SER A 67 -13.13 3.19 -0.72
CA SER A 67 -14.22 3.44 0.26
C SER A 67 -13.69 3.91 1.60
N ALA A 68 -12.55 3.37 2.01
CA ALA A 68 -11.87 3.77 3.24
C ALA A 68 -10.62 4.55 2.87
N SER A 69 -10.63 5.84 3.18
CA SER A 69 -9.51 6.76 2.98
C SER A 69 -9.11 7.32 4.34
N PRO A 70 -8.23 6.62 5.08
CA PRO A 70 -7.82 7.09 6.40
C PRO A 70 -7.15 8.45 6.30
N SER A 71 -7.54 9.39 7.16
CA SER A 71 -6.94 10.72 7.21
C SER A 71 -5.48 10.64 7.68
N ALA A 72 -4.63 11.42 7.03
CA ALA A 72 -3.24 11.66 7.40
C ALA A 72 -3.08 12.80 8.43
N ASP A 73 -4.18 13.44 8.84
CA ASP A 73 -4.16 14.61 9.71
C ASP A 73 -3.77 14.23 11.14
N GLY A 74 -2.97 15.07 11.79
CA GLY A 74 -2.51 14.84 13.15
C GLY A 74 -1.39 13.78 13.30
N TYR A 75 -0.90 13.21 12.20
CA TYR A 75 0.27 12.34 12.18
C TYR A 75 1.50 13.03 11.61
N ASP A 76 2.67 12.70 12.16
CA ASP A 76 3.98 13.22 11.76
C ASP A 76 4.71 12.24 10.82
N GLU A 77 4.54 10.95 11.06
CA GLU A 77 5.15 9.87 10.28
C GLU A 77 4.10 8.87 9.83
N ILE A 78 4.14 8.56 8.53
CA ILE A 78 3.15 7.74 7.86
C ILE A 78 3.85 6.61 7.11
N PHE A 79 3.54 5.38 7.50
CA PHE A 79 3.98 4.17 6.83
C PHE A 79 2.93 3.72 5.82
N VAL A 80 3.31 3.53 4.55
CA VAL A 80 2.38 3.13 3.49
C VAL A 80 2.75 1.74 2.96
N GLY A 81 1.89 0.77 3.20
CA GLY A 81 2.07 -0.64 2.89
C GLY A 81 1.28 -1.11 1.67
N TYR A 82 1.92 -1.81 0.74
CA TYR A 82 1.22 -2.36 -0.42
C TYR A 82 1.84 -3.65 -0.98
N PRO A 83 1.07 -4.50 -1.69
CA PRO A 83 1.66 -5.56 -2.48
C PRO A 83 2.42 -4.98 -3.70
N LEU A 84 3.53 -5.59 -4.08
CA LEU A 84 4.20 -5.26 -5.36
C LEU A 84 3.49 -5.97 -6.51
N TRP A 85 2.96 -5.19 -7.44
CA TRP A 85 2.41 -5.66 -8.70
C TRP A 85 3.23 -5.07 -9.84
N TRP A 86 3.96 -5.93 -10.58
CA TRP A 86 4.93 -5.53 -11.62
C TRP A 86 5.89 -4.43 -11.14
N ASP A 87 6.49 -4.62 -9.96
CA ASP A 87 7.40 -3.67 -9.30
C ASP A 87 6.81 -2.27 -9.03
N THR A 88 5.47 -2.16 -9.06
CA THR A 88 4.76 -0.91 -8.79
C THR A 88 3.71 -1.07 -7.70
N ALA A 89 3.39 0.03 -7.02
CA ALA A 89 2.28 0.08 -6.09
C ALA A 89 0.94 0.02 -6.86
N PRO A 90 -0.12 -0.61 -6.28
CA PRO A 90 -1.48 -0.54 -6.82
C PRO A 90 -1.93 0.91 -6.99
N ARG A 91 -2.80 1.15 -7.98
CA ARG A 91 -3.23 2.52 -8.31
C ARG A 91 -4.06 3.16 -7.19
N GLU A 92 -4.73 2.35 -6.37
CA GLU A 92 -5.47 2.78 -5.18
C GLU A 92 -4.56 3.48 -4.15
N VAL A 93 -3.30 3.05 -4.01
CA VAL A 93 -2.32 3.72 -3.15
C VAL A 93 -2.05 5.13 -3.66
N ARG A 94 -1.95 5.29 -4.99
CA ARG A 94 -1.77 6.59 -5.62
C ARG A 94 -3.01 7.47 -5.43
N THR A 95 -4.22 6.92 -5.57
CA THR A 95 -5.46 7.65 -5.25
C THR A 95 -5.43 8.20 -3.83
N TRP A 96 -5.03 7.38 -2.85
CA TRP A 96 -4.95 7.80 -1.45
C TRP A 96 -3.85 8.85 -1.20
N LEU A 97 -2.68 8.70 -1.83
CA LEU A 97 -1.59 9.69 -1.70
C LEU A 97 -1.99 11.04 -2.31
N GLU A 98 -2.71 11.06 -3.43
CA GLU A 98 -3.12 12.32 -4.06
C GLU A 98 -4.34 12.97 -3.39
N SER A 99 -5.03 12.25 -2.48
CA SER A 99 -6.18 12.78 -1.74
C SER A 99 -5.82 13.43 -0.40
N HIS A 100 -4.54 13.51 -0.03
CA HIS A 100 -4.08 14.05 1.25
C HIS A 100 -2.91 15.02 1.09
N ASP A 101 -2.79 15.94 2.04
CA ASP A 101 -1.63 16.80 2.17
C ASP A 101 -0.61 16.15 3.12
N PHE A 102 0.64 16.06 2.65
CA PHE A 102 1.77 15.53 3.40
C PHE A 102 2.84 16.58 3.72
N THR A 103 2.52 17.85 3.55
CA THR A 103 3.42 18.95 3.88
C THR A 103 3.86 18.85 5.34
N GLY A 104 5.17 18.76 5.56
CA GLY A 104 5.76 18.61 6.89
C GLY A 104 5.67 17.21 7.51
N LYS A 105 5.20 16.20 6.77
CA LYS A 105 5.09 14.80 7.23
C LYS A 105 6.17 13.92 6.59
N THR A 106 6.56 12.87 7.29
CA THR A 106 7.48 11.85 6.78
C THR A 106 6.69 10.67 6.21
N ILE A 107 6.98 10.28 4.97
CA ILE A 107 6.36 9.10 4.35
C ILE A 107 7.41 8.00 4.16
N THR A 108 7.12 6.85 4.73
CA THR A 108 7.95 5.65 4.64
C THR A 108 7.13 4.56 3.97
N THR A 109 7.53 4.07 2.80
CA THR A 109 6.78 2.99 2.14
C THR A 109 7.38 1.64 2.45
N PHE A 110 6.53 0.62 2.57
CA PHE A 110 6.93 -0.77 2.63
C PHE A 110 6.10 -1.61 1.68
N ALA A 111 6.68 -2.70 1.18
CA ALA A 111 5.96 -3.55 0.26
C ALA A 111 6.18 -5.04 0.51
N THR A 112 5.18 -5.83 0.15
CA THR A 112 5.25 -7.29 0.16
C THR A 112 5.19 -7.81 -1.27
N SER A 113 6.17 -8.62 -1.68
CA SER A 113 6.12 -9.34 -2.97
C SER A 113 5.85 -10.83 -2.75
N SER A 114 5.17 -11.43 -3.71
CA SER A 114 5.18 -12.88 -3.90
C SER A 114 6.36 -13.20 -4.83
N SER A 115 7.54 -13.49 -4.30
CA SER A 115 8.58 -14.13 -5.09
C SER A 115 8.06 -15.51 -5.51
N ALA A 116 7.72 -15.68 -6.78
CA ALA A 116 7.49 -17.00 -7.37
C ALA A 116 8.83 -17.74 -7.55
N HIS A 117 9.54 -17.99 -6.44
CA HIS A 117 10.65 -18.94 -6.31
C HIS A 117 10.63 -19.46 -4.87
N ALA A 118 9.96 -20.59 -4.70
CA ALA A 118 9.88 -21.34 -3.46
C ALA A 118 11.24 -22.00 -3.15
N ALA A 119 12.10 -21.26 -2.45
CA ALA A 119 13.12 -21.83 -1.56
C ALA A 119 13.56 -20.69 -0.62
N HIS A 120 13.11 -20.72 0.64
CA HIS A 120 13.50 -19.76 1.69
C HIS A 120 13.14 -18.27 1.47
N SER A 121 11.89 -17.91 1.21
CA SER A 121 11.51 -16.48 1.18
C SER A 121 10.83 -16.03 2.48
N ALA A 122 11.65 -15.48 3.38
CA ALA A 122 11.21 -14.43 4.29
C ALA A 122 10.53 -13.34 3.45
N SER A 123 9.38 -12.83 3.91
CA SER A 123 8.70 -11.69 3.27
C SER A 123 9.70 -10.54 3.14
N ASN A 124 10.21 -10.30 1.94
CA ASN A 124 11.26 -9.31 1.74
C ASN A 124 10.60 -7.92 1.75
N CYS A 125 10.66 -7.27 2.90
CA CYS A 125 10.09 -5.95 3.13
C CYS A 125 11.14 -4.90 2.73
N THR A 126 10.98 -4.30 1.56
CA THR A 126 11.83 -3.17 1.15
C THR A 126 11.21 -1.88 1.65
N ILE A 127 11.90 -1.19 2.57
CA ILE A 127 11.51 0.13 3.05
C ILE A 127 12.16 1.20 2.17
N ARG A 128 11.36 2.10 1.57
CA ARG A 128 11.87 3.27 0.84
C ARG A 128 11.40 4.54 1.55
N HIS A 129 12.36 5.33 2.03
CA HIS A 129 12.11 6.64 2.61
C HIS A 129 11.98 7.67 1.48
N ARG A 130 10.87 8.40 1.41
CA ARG A 130 10.73 9.53 0.48
C ARG A 130 10.20 10.72 1.25
N THR A 131 11.09 11.66 1.55
CA THR A 131 10.69 12.96 2.08
C THR A 131 9.97 13.72 0.97
N PRO A 132 8.73 14.21 1.16
CA PRO A 132 8.10 15.10 0.20
C PRO A 132 8.99 16.35 0.07
N ILE A 133 9.40 16.69 -1.15
CA ILE A 133 9.96 18.00 -1.44
C ILE A 133 8.82 19.02 -1.31
N GLY A 134 9.00 19.97 -0.39
CA GLY A 134 8.10 21.11 -0.21
C GLY A 134 8.13 22.08 -1.39
#